data_AF-Q8NMM9-F1
#
_entry.id   AF-Q8NMM9-F1
#
_cell.length_a   1.000
_cell.length_b   1.000
_cell.length_c   1.000
_cell.angle_alpha   90.00
_cell.angle_beta   90.00
_cell.angle_gamma   90.00
#
_symmetry.space_group_name_H-M   'P 1'
#
loop_
_entity.id
_entity.type
_entity.pdbx_description
1 polymer ?
#
loop_
_entity_poly.entity_id
_entity_poly.type
_entity_poly.pdbx_seq_one_letter_code
_entity_poly.pdbx_strand_id
1 'polypeptide(L)'
;MQKLIQGLGVGAGAALGVCVRLALTLWLGDSAWPILTINVLGAFLMGWLRPNAFWGTGFLGGFTTFSAMMLNDVSFYFFTAVGCILAWLAGDRLAR
;
A
#
# COMPACT_ATOMS: atom_id res chain seq x y z
N MET A 1 -27.59 6.35 -3.20
CA MET A 1 -27.34 4.92 -2.88
C MET A 1 -25.97 4.44 -3.36
N GLN A 2 -25.66 4.53 -4.66
CA GLN A 2 -24.43 3.96 -5.24
C GLN A 2 -23.13 4.43 -4.60
N LYS A 3 -22.99 5.73 -4.32
CA LYS A 3 -21.81 6.29 -3.62
C LYS A 3 -21.63 5.72 -2.21
N LEU A 4 -22.72 5.45 -1.48
CA LEU A 4 -22.66 4.87 -0.14
C LEU A 4 -22.15 3.42 -0.20
N ILE A 5 -22.69 2.61 -1.12
CA ILE A 5 -22.26 1.22 -1.29
C ILE A 5 -20.78 1.17 -1.69
N GLN A 6 -20.35 2.03 -2.62
CA GLN A 6 -18.94 2.12 -3.00
C GLN A 6 -18.06 2.55 -1.83
N GLY A 7 -18.49 3.54 -1.04
CA GLY A 7 -17.78 3.99 0.16
C GLY A 7 -17.64 2.88 1.21
N LEU A 8 -18.70 2.11 1.46
CA LEU A 8 -18.66 0.93 2.34
C LEU A 8 -17.71 -0.13 1.79
N GLY A 9 -17.71 -0.37 0.48
CA GLY A 9 -16.76 -1.27 -0.17
C GLY A 9 -15.31 -0.83 0.03
N VAL A 10 -15.00 0.43 -0.26
CA VAL A 10 -13.66 0.99 -0.03
C VAL A 10 -13.26 0.89 1.44
N GLY A 11 -14.15 1.22 2.37
CA GLY A 11 -13.90 1.13 3.81
C GLY A 11 -13.63 -0.31 4.27
N ALA A 12 -14.39 -1.28 3.81
CA ALA A 12 -14.16 -2.70 4.10
C ALA A 12 -12.82 -3.19 3.53
N GLY A 13 -12.50 -2.81 2.29
CA GLY A 13 -11.19 -3.09 1.69
C GLY A 13 -10.06 -2.50 2.54
N ALA A 14 -10.18 -1.24 2.94
CA ALA A 14 -9.17 -0.56 3.76
C ALA A 14 -8.98 -1.23 5.13
N ALA A 15 -10.06 -1.64 5.78
CA ALA A 15 -10.00 -2.39 7.04
C ALA A 15 -9.24 -3.71 6.90
N LEU A 16 -9.49 -4.47 5.83
CA LEU A 16 -8.74 -5.70 5.55
C LEU A 16 -7.26 -5.41 5.23
N GLY A 17 -6.99 -4.37 4.42
CA GLY A 17 -5.64 -3.96 4.07
C GLY A 17 -4.79 -3.60 5.29
N VAL A 18 -5.35 -2.82 6.23
CA VAL A 18 -4.64 -2.48 7.47
C VAL A 18 -4.43 -3.68 8.38
N CYS A 19 -5.37 -4.63 8.45
CA CYS A 19 -5.19 -5.87 9.20
C CYS A 19 -4.02 -6.70 8.66
N VAL A 20 -3.90 -6.80 7.32
CA VAL A 20 -2.77 -7.50 6.69
C VAL A 20 -1.45 -6.78 6.96
N ARG A 21 -1.41 -5.44 6.82
CA ARG A 21 -0.22 -4.66 7.18
C ARG A 21 0.15 -4.88 8.65
N LEU A 22 -0.81 -4.80 9.56
CA LEU A 22 -0.59 -5.01 11.00
C LEU A 22 0.01 -6.38 11.27
N ALA A 23 -0.59 -7.44 10.71
CA ALA A 23 -0.10 -8.81 10.86
C ALA A 23 1.35 -8.96 10.36
N LEU A 24 1.67 -8.39 9.19
CA LEU A 24 3.04 -8.43 8.65
C LEU A 24 4.02 -7.64 9.51
N THR A 25 3.65 -6.46 10.00
CA THR A 25 4.53 -5.67 10.88
C THR A 25 4.76 -6.35 12.22
N LEU A 26 3.75 -7.04 12.77
CA LEU A 26 3.90 -7.82 14.00
C LEU A 26 4.80 -9.05 13.78
N TRP A 27 4.68 -9.71 12.62
CA TRP A 27 5.44 -10.91 12.31
C TRP A 27 6.91 -10.62 11.99
N LEU A 28 7.20 -9.54 11.26
CA LEU A 28 8.56 -9.18 10.85
C LEU A 28 9.31 -8.34 11.90
N GLY A 29 8.62 -7.88 12.94
CA GLY A 29 9.21 -7.16 14.07
C GLY A 29 9.39 -5.65 13.84
N ASP A 30 9.96 -5.00 14.86
CA ASP A 30 10.04 -3.54 14.99
C ASP A 30 11.25 -2.95 14.24
N SER A 31 11.24 -3.09 12.92
CA SER A 31 12.21 -2.43 12.04
C SER A 31 11.48 -1.60 10.98
N ALA A 32 12.22 -0.73 10.29
CA ALA A 32 11.66 0.06 9.20
C ALA A 32 11.41 -0.77 7.92
N TRP A 33 12.09 -1.93 7.79
CA TRP A 33 12.06 -2.79 6.61
C TRP A 33 10.66 -3.32 6.21
N PRO A 34 9.81 -3.75 7.15
CA PRO A 34 8.43 -4.13 6.86
C PRO A 34 7.65 -3.01 6.18
N ILE A 35 7.74 -1.78 6.71
CA ILE A 35 7.01 -0.62 6.15
C ILE A 35 7.49 -0.31 4.74
N LEU A 36 8.80 -0.32 4.50
CA LEU A 36 9.36 -0.15 3.16
C LEU A 36 8.83 -1.22 2.20
N THR A 37 8.93 -2.49 2.60
CA THR A 37 8.51 -3.63 1.77
C THR A 37 7.02 -3.55 1.45
N ILE A 38 6.18 -3.27 2.44
CA ILE A 38 4.73 -3.14 2.29
C ILE A 38 4.39 -2.02 1.30
N ASN A 39 5.02 -0.84 1.43
CA ASN A 39 4.76 0.29 0.56
C ASN A 39 5.21 0.02 -0.88
N VAL A 40 6.42 -0.50 -1.07
CA VAL A 40 6.97 -0.81 -2.40
C VAL A 40 6.16 -1.91 -3.08
N LEU A 41 5.81 -2.98 -2.36
CA LEU A 41 4.95 -4.05 -2.88
C LEU A 41 3.55 -3.55 -3.22
N GLY A 42 2.95 -2.74 -2.35
CA GLY A 42 1.63 -2.17 -2.59
C GLY A 42 1.60 -1.26 -3.82
N ALA A 43 2.64 -0.46 -4.03
CA ALA A 43 2.81 0.37 -5.22
C ALA A 43 2.98 -0.48 -6.50
N PHE A 44 3.80 -1.53 -6.45
CA PHE A 44 3.94 -2.50 -7.56
C PHE A 44 2.59 -3.13 -7.93
N LEU A 45 1.87 -3.64 -6.94
CA LEU A 45 0.56 -4.29 -7.15
C LEU A 45 -0.47 -3.29 -7.70
N MET A 46 -0.45 -2.03 -7.27
CA MET A 46 -1.30 -0.98 -7.82
C MET A 46 -1.04 -0.76 -9.32
N GLY A 47 0.22 -0.71 -9.74
CA GLY A 47 0.60 -0.57 -11.15
C GLY A 47 0.25 -1.81 -11.98
N TRP A 48 0.51 -3.00 -11.44
CA TRP A 48 0.33 -4.26 -12.15
C TRP A 48 -1.13 -4.67 -12.31
N LEU A 49 -1.93 -4.60 -11.24
CA LEU A 49 -3.28 -5.17 -11.24
C LEU A 49 -4.36 -4.21 -11.73
N ARG A 50 -4.06 -2.90 -11.84
CA ARG A 50 -5.03 -1.83 -12.16
C ARG A 50 -6.37 -2.02 -11.42
N PRO A 51 -6.33 -2.11 -10.08
CA PRO A 51 -7.45 -2.60 -9.29
C PRO A 51 -8.67 -1.67 -9.32
N ASN A 52 -9.85 -2.25 -9.10
CA ASN A 52 -11.08 -1.49 -8.86
C ASN A 52 -11.03 -0.75 -7.50
N ALA A 53 -12.07 0.03 -7.17
CA ALA A 53 -12.10 0.86 -5.96
C ALA A 53 -11.90 0.07 -4.65
N PHE A 54 -12.47 -1.14 -4.53
CA PHE A 54 -12.33 -1.96 -3.34
C PHE A 54 -10.87 -2.39 -3.13
N TRP A 55 -10.21 -2.88 -4.19
CA TRP A 55 -8.85 -3.41 -4.10
C TRP A 55 -7.78 -2.31 -4.13
N GLY A 56 -7.99 -1.24 -4.91
CA GLY A 56 -7.04 -0.14 -5.05
C GLY A 56 -7.14 0.85 -3.90
N THR A 57 -8.19 1.67 -3.92
CA THR A 57 -8.42 2.70 -2.89
C THR A 57 -8.66 2.11 -1.52
N GLY A 58 -9.37 0.98 -1.43
CA GLY A 58 -9.61 0.27 -0.18
C GLY A 58 -8.38 -0.52 0.27
N PHE A 59 -8.25 -1.75 -0.20
CA PHE A 59 -7.26 -2.71 0.31
C PHE A 59 -5.82 -2.22 0.20
N LEU A 60 -5.34 -1.88 -1.00
CA LEU A 60 -3.97 -1.39 -1.18
C LEU A 60 -3.76 -0.03 -0.50
N GLY A 61 -4.80 0.81 -0.42
CA GLY A 61 -4.77 2.06 0.34
C GLY A 61 -4.61 1.87 1.85
N GLY A 62 -5.27 0.88 2.45
CA GLY A 62 -5.12 0.54 3.87
C GLY A 62 -3.85 -0.28 4.18
N PHE A 63 -3.44 -1.11 3.22
CA PHE A 63 -2.22 -1.92 3.26
C PHE A 63 -0.97 -1.04 3.23
N THR A 64 -0.88 -0.08 2.31
CA THR A 64 0.22 0.90 2.29
C THR A 64 0.05 1.97 3.37
N THR A 65 1.12 2.67 3.72
CA THR A 65 1.08 3.72 4.75
C THR A 65 2.16 4.78 4.54
N PHE A 66 1.71 6.02 4.36
CA PHE A 66 2.58 7.20 4.37
C PHE A 66 2.95 7.61 5.80
N SER A 67 1.99 7.55 6.73
CA SER A 67 2.18 8.00 8.11
C SER A 67 3.24 7.19 8.85
N ALA A 68 3.30 5.86 8.69
CA ALA A 68 4.33 5.06 9.33
C ALA A 68 5.71 5.28 8.73
N MET A 69 5.80 5.52 7.41
CA MET A 69 7.06 5.90 6.76
C MET A 69 7.61 7.21 7.34
N MET A 70 6.75 8.20 7.58
CA MET A 70 7.12 9.52 8.12
C MET A 70 7.66 9.50 9.56
N LEU A 71 7.56 8.37 10.27
CA LEU A 71 8.17 8.20 11.59
C LEU A 71 9.67 7.87 11.52
N ASN A 72 10.22 7.65 10.32
CA ASN A 72 11.63 7.36 10.09
C ASN A 72 12.39 8.61 9.62
N ASP A 73 13.68 8.45 9.32
CA ASP A 73 14.52 9.54 8.82
C ASP A 73 14.22 9.95 7.36
N VAL A 74 14.78 11.10 6.97
CA VAL A 74 14.59 11.69 5.64
C VAL A 74 15.14 10.81 4.51
N SER A 75 16.21 10.05 4.77
CA SER A 75 16.80 9.15 3.79
C SER A 75 15.84 7.98 3.54
N PHE A 76 15.26 7.41 4.60
CA PHE A 76 14.27 6.35 4.51
C PHE A 76 13.03 6.79 3.72
N TYR A 77 12.52 8.00 3.97
CA TYR A 77 11.46 8.61 3.17
C TYR A 77 11.84 8.66 1.69
N PHE A 78 13.01 9.21 1.36
CA PHE A 78 13.46 9.38 -0.02
C PHE A 78 13.56 8.03 -0.75
N PHE A 79 14.22 7.05 -0.13
CA PHE A 79 14.37 5.72 -0.72
C PHE A 79 13.03 5.00 -0.87
N THR A 80 12.12 5.13 0.10
CA THR A 80 10.79 4.53 0.01
C THR A 80 9.96 5.19 -1.10
N ALA A 81 9.97 6.52 -1.21
CA ALA A 81 9.24 7.23 -2.26
C ALA A 81 9.74 6.87 -3.66
N VAL A 82 11.07 6.90 -3.89
CA VAL A 82 11.69 6.48 -5.15
C VAL A 82 11.38 5.01 -5.43
N GLY A 83 11.51 4.14 -4.42
CA GLY A 83 11.19 2.72 -4.53
C GLY A 83 9.75 2.48 -4.97
N CYS A 84 8.77 3.15 -4.36
CA CYS A 84 7.36 3.06 -4.72
C CYS A 84 7.10 3.51 -6.16
N ILE A 85 7.69 4.62 -6.61
CA ILE A 85 7.51 5.12 -7.99
C ILE A 85 8.07 4.11 -8.98
N LEU A 86 9.30 3.63 -8.76
CA LEU A 86 9.94 2.65 -9.65
C LEU A 86 9.17 1.32 -9.67
N ALA A 87 8.68 0.88 -8.52
CA ALA A 87 7.89 -0.34 -8.38
C ALA A 87 6.54 -0.22 -9.09
N TRP A 88 5.84 0.90 -8.96
CA TRP A 88 4.61 1.14 -9.70
C TRP A 88 4.84 1.14 -11.21
N LEU A 89 5.90 1.82 -11.68
CA LEU A 89 6.27 1.83 -13.10
C LEU A 89 6.63 0.43 -13.62
N ALA A 90 7.34 -0.37 -12.82
CA ALA A 90 7.64 -1.76 -13.16
C ALA A 90 6.35 -2.61 -13.25
N GLY A 91 5.43 -2.42 -12.30
CA GLY A 91 4.11 -3.05 -12.32
C GLY A 91 3.29 -2.67 -13.54
N ASP A 92 3.18 -1.37 -13.86
CA ASP A 92 2.44 -0.91 -15.05
C ASP A 92 3.06 -1.43 -16.35
N ARG A 93 4.40 -1.52 -16.43
CA ARG A 93 5.07 -2.14 -17.58
C ARG A 93 4.73 -3.61 -17.75
N LEU A 94 4.59 -4.36 -16.65
CA LEU A 94 4.20 -5.77 -16.69
C LEU A 94 2.72 -5.97 -17.02
N ALA A 95 1.88 -4.96 -16.80
CA ALA A 95 0.45 -4.98 -17.11
C ALA A 95 0.12 -4.61 -18.56
N ARG A 96 1.12 -4.19 -19.36
CA ARG A 96 0.98 -3.85 -20.78
C ARG A 96 1.27 -5.06 -21.64
#